data_AF-A0A2E5S2M5-F1
#
_entry.id   AF-A0A2E5S2M5-F1
#
_cell.length_a   1.000
_cell.length_b   1.000
_cell.length_c   1.000
_cell.angle_alpha   90.00
_cell.angle_beta   90.00
_cell.angle_gamma   90.00
#
_symmetry.space_group_name_H-M   'P 1'
#
loop_
_entity.id
_entity.type
_entity.pdbx_description
1 polymer ?
#
loop_
_entity_poly.entity_id
_entity_poly.type
_entity_poly.pdbx_seq_one_letter_code
_entity_poly.pdbx_strand_id
1 'polypeptide(L)'
;MNIYVNDQKLDASLNEEKTLREVYDAVDQWTRNQNHYIMNLLVDNQEVAPSRLDSMELQSVQRMDFTVADHDHFIVEAAHELDRYLDQVGSFLFQKEYLSESQMHDLQEGYQWIDQAVNSLAGLLNLDLENLVVPLPEGQVSAPIAHTMNALKVSLENLDKSVEQGKDQKEELGTVLLHMRPIKSMSMRLALQLAAQSAGMEELAEALEQFESKLPEFKEEIISLNEDFQSGKEARALENLDSVVEKLQGFMSCLFALEARCKNAGMEEATVEGKPFSQAAADLMELLKDLSSALEENDITAAGDILEYELTEKLDHISPFPVVLRNFVVASK
;
A
#
# COMPACT_ATOMS: atom_id res chain seq x y z
N MET A 1 -30.58 -19.22 -14.50
CA MET A 1 -29.41 -18.75 -13.74
C MET A 1 -29.74 -18.73 -12.26
N ASN A 2 -28.83 -19.17 -11.40
CA ASN A 2 -28.91 -19.04 -9.95
C ASN A 2 -27.88 -18.02 -9.48
N ILE A 3 -28.23 -17.20 -8.49
CA ILE A 3 -27.34 -16.21 -7.90
C ILE A 3 -27.09 -16.56 -6.45
N TYR A 4 -25.83 -16.44 -6.05
CA TYR A 4 -25.40 -16.65 -4.68
C TYR A 4 -24.62 -15.42 -4.22
N VAL A 5 -24.84 -15.02 -2.98
CA VAL A 5 -24.05 -14.01 -2.28
C VAL A 5 -23.49 -14.68 -1.02
N ASN A 6 -22.16 -14.74 -0.87
CA ASN A 6 -21.49 -15.42 0.24
C ASN A 6 -22.05 -16.84 0.50
N ASP A 7 -22.09 -17.66 -0.55
CA ASP A 7 -22.65 -19.02 -0.57
C ASP A 7 -24.15 -19.16 -0.27
N GLN A 8 -24.86 -18.05 -0.02
CA GLN A 8 -26.30 -18.04 0.19
C GLN A 8 -27.02 -17.75 -1.12
N LYS A 9 -27.94 -18.65 -1.48
CA LYS A 9 -28.76 -18.45 -2.68
C LYS A 9 -29.65 -17.23 -2.49
N LEU A 10 -29.56 -16.28 -3.41
CA LEU A 10 -30.44 -15.12 -3.43
C LEU A 10 -31.83 -15.58 -3.94
N ASP A 11 -32.84 -15.49 -3.08
CA ASP A 11 -34.23 -15.87 -3.43
C ASP A 11 -34.95 -14.82 -4.29
N ALA A 12 -34.28 -13.73 -4.67
CA ALA A 12 -34.87 -12.68 -5.47
C ALA A 12 -35.18 -13.17 -6.89
N SER A 13 -36.38 -12.85 -7.36
CA SER A 13 -36.79 -13.09 -8.74
C SER A 13 -36.24 -11.94 -9.58
N LEU A 14 -35.08 -12.13 -10.22
CA LEU A 14 -34.59 -11.23 -11.27
C LEU A 14 -35.54 -11.30 -12.47
N ASN A 15 -36.55 -10.44 -12.45
CA ASN A 15 -37.64 -10.49 -13.42
C ASN A 15 -37.50 -9.41 -14.51
N GLU A 16 -36.52 -8.51 -14.42
CA GLU A 16 -36.39 -7.35 -15.32
C GLU A 16 -35.05 -7.27 -16.07
N GLU A 17 -34.01 -7.95 -15.60
CA GLU A 17 -32.64 -7.88 -16.12
C GLU A 17 -32.47 -8.74 -17.38
N LYS A 18 -31.92 -8.14 -18.43
CA LYS A 18 -31.73 -8.73 -19.76
C LYS A 18 -30.28 -9.15 -20.00
N THR A 19 -29.32 -8.59 -19.27
CA THR A 19 -27.89 -8.85 -19.44
C THR A 19 -27.24 -9.22 -18.11
N LEU A 20 -26.08 -9.91 -18.17
CA LEU A 20 -25.31 -10.24 -16.97
C LEU A 20 -24.76 -8.99 -16.28
N ARG A 21 -24.52 -7.92 -17.05
CA ARG A 21 -24.17 -6.59 -16.53
C ARG A 21 -25.31 -6.02 -15.68
N GLU A 22 -26.53 -6.04 -16.18
CA GLU A 22 -27.70 -5.55 -15.42
C GLU A 22 -27.91 -6.36 -14.13
N VAL A 23 -27.67 -7.66 -14.18
CA VAL A 23 -27.69 -8.52 -12.99
C VAL A 23 -26.60 -8.13 -11.99
N TYR A 24 -25.37 -7.92 -12.46
CA TYR A 24 -24.27 -7.44 -11.63
C TYR A 24 -24.60 -6.10 -10.98
N ASP A 25 -25.08 -5.12 -11.76
CA ASP A 25 -25.40 -3.77 -11.29
C ASP A 25 -26.54 -3.79 -10.26
N ALA A 26 -27.55 -4.66 -10.45
CA ALA A 26 -28.64 -4.85 -9.50
C ALA A 26 -28.14 -5.43 -8.17
N VAL A 27 -27.26 -6.44 -8.21
CA VAL A 27 -26.65 -7.01 -7.01
C VAL A 27 -25.73 -5.99 -6.34
N ASP A 28 -24.90 -5.26 -7.10
CA ASP A 28 -24.01 -4.21 -6.58
C ASP A 28 -24.81 -3.10 -5.87
N GLN A 29 -25.91 -2.64 -6.48
CA GLN A 29 -26.78 -1.66 -5.86
C GLN A 29 -27.43 -2.20 -4.57
N TRP A 30 -27.88 -3.46 -4.59
CA TRP A 30 -28.48 -4.11 -3.42
C TRP A 30 -27.47 -4.28 -2.27
N THR A 31 -26.23 -4.71 -2.55
CA THR A 31 -25.18 -4.84 -1.54
C THR A 31 -24.79 -3.49 -0.96
N ARG A 32 -24.64 -2.46 -1.81
CA ARG A 32 -24.28 -1.10 -1.37
C ARG A 32 -25.33 -0.48 -0.46
N ASN A 33 -26.62 -0.73 -0.72
CA ASN A 33 -27.70 -0.28 0.17
C ASN A 33 -27.63 -0.91 1.58
N GLN A 34 -26.91 -2.02 1.73
CA GLN A 34 -26.65 -2.70 2.99
C GLN A 34 -25.25 -2.41 3.55
N ASN A 35 -24.54 -1.43 2.99
CA ASN A 35 -23.16 -1.09 3.33
C ASN A 35 -22.16 -2.25 3.09
N HIS A 36 -22.43 -3.05 2.06
CA HIS A 36 -21.55 -4.12 1.60
C HIS A 36 -21.12 -3.91 0.15
N TYR A 37 -20.00 -4.50 -0.25
CA TYR A 37 -19.40 -4.33 -1.56
C TYR A 37 -19.01 -5.67 -2.17
N ILE A 38 -19.18 -5.81 -3.48
CA ILE A 38 -18.77 -7.00 -4.21
C ILE A 38 -17.25 -7.01 -4.33
N MET A 39 -16.63 -8.06 -3.80
CA MET A 39 -15.18 -8.30 -3.84
C MET A 39 -14.79 -9.18 -5.01
N ASN A 40 -15.59 -10.19 -5.31
CA ASN A 40 -15.33 -11.13 -6.37
C ASN A 40 -16.63 -11.54 -7.05
N LEU A 41 -16.52 -11.86 -8.33
CA LEU A 41 -17.55 -12.47 -9.12
C LEU A 41 -17.00 -13.74 -9.78
N LEU A 42 -17.63 -14.87 -9.46
CA LEU A 42 -17.47 -16.10 -10.22
C LEU A 42 -18.70 -16.28 -11.12
N VAL A 43 -18.45 -16.57 -12.39
CA VAL A 43 -19.48 -17.02 -13.34
C VAL A 43 -19.16 -18.46 -13.70
N ASP A 44 -20.07 -19.38 -13.37
CA ASP A 44 -19.89 -20.83 -13.54
C ASP A 44 -18.53 -21.33 -12.99
N ASN A 45 -18.19 -20.93 -11.76
CA ASN A 45 -16.94 -21.21 -11.04
C ASN A 45 -15.65 -20.64 -11.67
N GLN A 46 -15.76 -19.70 -12.61
CA GLN A 46 -14.62 -18.97 -13.15
C GLN A 46 -14.66 -17.53 -12.70
N GLU A 47 -13.53 -17.01 -12.23
CA GLU A 47 -13.38 -15.61 -11.87
C GLU A 47 -13.46 -14.74 -13.12
N VAL A 48 -14.41 -13.78 -13.11
CA VAL A 48 -14.72 -12.95 -14.27
C VAL A 48 -14.75 -11.48 -13.83
N ALA A 49 -13.91 -10.67 -14.45
CA ALA A 49 -13.94 -9.23 -14.28
C ALA A 49 -15.28 -8.64 -14.81
N PRO A 50 -15.87 -7.64 -14.14
CA PRO A 50 -17.15 -7.06 -14.56
C PRO A 50 -17.16 -6.57 -16.01
N SER A 51 -16.05 -6.03 -16.51
CA SER A 51 -15.88 -5.60 -17.91
C SER A 51 -16.12 -6.70 -18.95
N ARG A 52 -15.96 -7.97 -18.59
CA ARG A 52 -16.18 -9.10 -19.50
C ARG A 52 -17.65 -9.53 -19.59
N LEU A 53 -18.50 -9.11 -18.65
CA LEU A 53 -19.91 -9.50 -18.61
C LEU A 53 -20.69 -9.04 -19.84
N ASP A 54 -20.29 -7.91 -20.45
CA ASP A 54 -20.94 -7.36 -21.64
C ASP A 54 -20.78 -8.27 -22.87
N SER A 55 -19.79 -9.16 -22.85
CA SER A 55 -19.49 -10.13 -23.93
C SER A 55 -20.10 -11.52 -23.71
N MET A 56 -20.79 -11.73 -22.59
CA MET A 56 -21.33 -13.03 -22.19
C MET A 56 -22.86 -13.06 -22.32
N GLU A 57 -23.40 -14.17 -22.83
CA GLU A 57 -24.84 -14.35 -22.99
C GLU A 57 -25.48 -14.87 -21.69
N LEU A 58 -26.47 -14.14 -21.17
CA LEU A 58 -27.18 -14.49 -19.93
C LEU A 58 -27.79 -15.91 -19.95
N GLN A 59 -28.21 -16.40 -21.12
CA GLN A 59 -28.80 -17.74 -21.26
C GLN A 59 -27.77 -18.87 -21.09
N SER A 60 -26.49 -18.59 -21.34
CA SER A 60 -25.42 -19.59 -21.24
C SER A 60 -24.92 -19.79 -19.81
N VAL A 61 -25.20 -18.84 -18.92
CA VAL A 61 -24.72 -18.82 -17.54
C VAL A 61 -25.69 -19.54 -16.61
N GLN A 62 -25.19 -20.55 -15.90
CA GLN A 62 -26.00 -21.30 -14.95
C GLN A 62 -25.94 -20.69 -13.55
N ARG A 63 -24.79 -20.14 -13.17
CA ARG A 63 -24.50 -19.69 -11.81
C ARG A 63 -23.63 -18.43 -11.80
N MET A 64 -24.02 -17.47 -10.97
CA MET A 64 -23.16 -16.35 -10.57
C MET A 64 -22.99 -16.39 -9.05
N ASP A 65 -21.75 -16.38 -8.58
CA ASP A 65 -21.40 -16.30 -7.16
C ASP A 65 -20.70 -14.96 -6.91
N PHE A 66 -21.30 -14.19 -6.01
CA PHE A 66 -20.77 -12.93 -5.55
C PHE A 66 -20.17 -13.12 -4.17
N THR A 67 -18.89 -12.84 -4.03
CA THR A 67 -18.26 -12.66 -2.72
C THR A 67 -18.44 -11.22 -2.33
N VAL A 68 -19.04 -10.97 -1.18
CA VAL A 68 -19.43 -9.64 -0.71
C VAL A 68 -18.85 -9.42 0.66
N ALA A 69 -18.15 -8.30 0.84
CA ALA A 69 -17.56 -7.90 2.12
C ALA A 69 -18.30 -6.70 2.71
N ASP A 70 -18.16 -6.51 4.01
CA ASP A 70 -18.52 -5.26 4.66
C ASP A 70 -17.62 -4.11 4.19
N HIS A 71 -18.14 -2.89 4.32
CA HIS A 71 -17.47 -1.67 3.91
C HIS A 71 -16.02 -1.60 4.38
N ASP A 72 -15.77 -1.89 5.66
CA ASP A 72 -14.44 -1.75 6.25
C ASP A 72 -13.45 -2.76 5.65
N HIS A 73 -13.82 -4.05 5.51
CA HIS A 73 -12.96 -5.05 4.90
C HIS A 73 -12.72 -4.78 3.41
N PHE A 74 -13.75 -4.35 2.68
CA PHE A 74 -13.61 -4.01 1.27
C PHE A 74 -12.60 -2.88 1.04
N ILE A 75 -12.65 -1.82 1.85
CA ILE A 75 -11.72 -0.70 1.70
C ILE A 75 -10.29 -1.14 2.08
N VAL A 76 -10.13 -1.99 3.11
CA VAL A 76 -8.82 -2.56 3.48
C VAL A 76 -8.21 -3.33 2.30
N GLU A 77 -8.96 -4.24 1.70
CA GLU A 77 -8.48 -5.05 0.56
C GLU A 77 -8.17 -4.17 -0.66
N ALA A 78 -9.04 -3.21 -1.00
CA ALA A 78 -8.80 -2.28 -2.10
C ALA A 78 -7.56 -1.42 -1.87
N ALA A 79 -7.32 -0.97 -0.63
CA ALA A 79 -6.11 -0.22 -0.28
C ALA A 79 -4.86 -1.09 -0.39
N HIS A 80 -4.90 -2.35 0.07
CA HIS A 80 -3.79 -3.30 -0.07
C HIS A 80 -3.52 -3.70 -1.53
N GLU A 81 -4.55 -3.85 -2.35
CA GLU A 81 -4.39 -4.15 -3.77
C GLU A 81 -3.68 -2.99 -4.49
N LEU A 82 -4.13 -1.74 -4.25
CA LEU A 82 -3.46 -0.55 -4.77
C LEU A 82 -2.00 -0.49 -4.31
N ASP A 83 -1.76 -0.74 -3.04
CA ASP A 83 -0.44 -0.68 -2.43
C ASP A 83 0.53 -1.70 -3.03
N ARG A 84 0.09 -2.96 -3.20
CA ARG A 84 0.86 -4.04 -3.83
C ARG A 84 1.12 -3.77 -5.31
N TYR A 85 0.12 -3.25 -6.02
CA TYR A 85 0.27 -2.93 -7.43
C TYR A 85 1.32 -1.83 -7.65
N LEU A 86 1.30 -0.79 -6.81
CA LEU A 86 2.27 0.30 -6.85
C LEU A 86 3.70 -0.19 -6.56
N ASP A 87 3.88 -1.14 -5.63
CA ASP A 87 5.19 -1.77 -5.39
C ASP A 87 5.65 -2.54 -6.62
N GLN A 88 4.79 -3.40 -7.16
CA GLN A 88 5.16 -4.22 -8.32
C GLN A 88 5.59 -3.35 -9.51
N VAL A 89 4.83 -2.29 -9.81
CA VAL A 89 5.17 -1.35 -10.88
C VAL A 89 6.42 -0.54 -10.52
N GLY A 90 6.52 -0.04 -9.28
CA GLY A 90 7.66 0.73 -8.81
C GLY A 90 8.97 -0.04 -8.91
N SER A 91 9.02 -1.26 -8.36
CA SER A 91 10.20 -2.14 -8.43
C SER A 91 10.53 -2.51 -9.87
N PHE A 92 9.53 -2.79 -10.71
CA PHE A 92 9.74 -3.06 -12.13
C PHE A 92 10.40 -1.87 -12.84
N LEU A 93 9.89 -0.65 -12.65
CA LEU A 93 10.43 0.55 -13.29
C LEU A 93 11.81 0.94 -12.76
N PHE A 94 12.06 0.79 -11.46
CA PHE A 94 13.34 1.11 -10.83
C PHE A 94 14.50 0.30 -11.41
N GLN A 95 14.25 -0.96 -11.80
CA GLN A 95 15.25 -1.86 -12.38
C GLN A 95 15.43 -1.67 -13.91
N LYS A 96 14.71 -0.74 -14.53
CA LYS A 96 14.72 -0.55 -15.99
C LYS A 96 15.44 0.71 -16.39
N GLU A 97 16.25 0.59 -17.44
CA GLU A 97 16.80 1.74 -18.16
C GLU A 97 15.95 2.11 -19.39
N TYR A 98 15.15 1.15 -19.89
CA TYR A 98 14.29 1.31 -21.06
C TYR A 98 13.08 0.37 -21.01
N LEU A 99 11.97 0.83 -21.57
CA LEU A 99 10.75 0.08 -21.82
C LEU A 99 10.56 -0.14 -23.32
N SER A 100 9.98 -1.29 -23.65
CA SER A 100 9.42 -1.56 -24.97
C SER A 100 8.03 -0.95 -25.13
N GLU A 101 7.56 -0.80 -26.37
CA GLU A 101 6.19 -0.34 -26.68
C GLU A 101 5.12 -1.16 -25.95
N SER A 102 5.27 -2.49 -25.89
CA SER A 102 4.34 -3.37 -25.17
C SER A 102 4.32 -3.06 -23.68
N GLN A 103 5.49 -2.87 -23.05
CA GLN A 103 5.57 -2.55 -21.62
C GLN A 103 5.03 -1.16 -21.31
N MET A 104 5.22 -0.20 -22.23
CA MET A 104 4.64 1.13 -22.12
C MET A 104 3.11 1.07 -22.19
N HIS A 105 2.55 0.25 -23.09
CA HIS A 105 1.12 0.03 -23.18
C HIS A 105 0.56 -0.58 -21.88
N ASP A 106 1.20 -1.63 -21.36
CA ASP A 106 0.82 -2.25 -20.08
C ASP A 106 0.85 -1.23 -18.92
N LEU A 107 1.84 -0.33 -18.91
CA LEU A 107 1.97 0.72 -17.90
C LEU A 107 0.86 1.78 -18.01
N GLN A 108 0.44 2.13 -19.23
CA GLN A 108 -0.69 3.05 -19.45
C GLN A 108 -2.01 2.44 -18.98
N GLU A 109 -2.26 1.17 -19.25
CA GLU A 109 -3.42 0.46 -18.70
C GLU A 109 -3.36 0.40 -17.17
N GLY A 110 -2.17 0.13 -16.63
CA GLY A 110 -1.89 0.17 -15.20
C GLY A 110 -2.22 1.50 -14.54
N TYR A 111 -1.88 2.62 -15.18
CA TYR A 111 -2.26 3.95 -14.70
C TYR A 111 -3.77 4.14 -14.63
N GLN A 112 -4.53 3.67 -15.63
CA GLN A 112 -5.99 3.77 -15.60
C GLN A 112 -6.57 3.02 -14.41
N TRP A 113 -6.00 1.85 -14.10
CA TRP A 113 -6.39 1.09 -12.92
C TRP A 113 -6.04 1.84 -11.61
N ILE A 114 -4.83 2.42 -11.50
CA ILE A 114 -4.44 3.24 -10.35
C ILE A 114 -5.41 4.41 -10.16
N ASP A 115 -5.74 5.13 -11.23
CA ASP A 115 -6.67 6.27 -11.19
C ASP A 115 -8.06 5.86 -10.71
N GLN A 116 -8.58 4.74 -11.21
CA GLN A 116 -9.86 4.19 -10.76
C GLN A 116 -9.81 3.77 -9.28
N ALA A 117 -8.75 3.08 -8.85
CA ALA A 117 -8.58 2.62 -7.48
C ALA A 117 -8.49 3.80 -6.50
N VAL A 118 -7.69 4.82 -6.82
CA VAL A 118 -7.54 6.04 -6.01
C VAL A 118 -8.86 6.78 -5.87
N ASN A 119 -9.58 7.02 -6.97
CA ASN A 119 -10.88 7.70 -6.92
C ASN A 119 -11.95 6.88 -6.20
N SER A 120 -11.92 5.55 -6.33
CA SER A 120 -12.83 4.65 -5.62
C SER A 120 -12.60 4.70 -4.11
N LEU A 121 -11.34 4.56 -3.66
CA LEU A 121 -10.97 4.68 -2.25
C LEU A 121 -11.33 6.06 -1.70
N ALA A 122 -11.08 7.13 -2.46
CA ALA A 122 -11.45 8.48 -2.07
C ALA A 122 -12.97 8.64 -1.90
N GLY A 123 -13.76 8.08 -2.82
CA GLY A 123 -15.23 8.10 -2.70
C GLY A 123 -15.74 7.32 -1.50
N LEU A 124 -15.16 6.14 -1.23
CA LEU A 124 -15.55 5.29 -0.10
C LEU A 124 -15.24 5.93 1.25
N LEU A 125 -14.08 6.57 1.35
CA LEU A 125 -13.60 7.23 2.56
C LEU A 125 -13.96 8.71 2.66
N ASN A 126 -14.69 9.22 1.66
CA ASN A 126 -15.05 10.64 1.54
C ASN A 126 -13.84 11.58 1.64
N LEU A 127 -12.74 11.23 0.97
CA LEU A 127 -11.50 12.00 0.92
C LEU A 127 -11.59 13.08 -0.15
N ASP A 128 -11.12 14.27 0.18
CA ASP A 128 -11.00 15.39 -0.76
C ASP A 128 -9.62 15.41 -1.41
N LEU A 129 -9.49 14.77 -2.57
CA LEU A 129 -8.21 14.62 -3.29
C LEU A 129 -7.59 15.95 -3.75
N GLU A 130 -8.38 17.01 -3.88
CA GLU A 130 -7.91 18.34 -4.29
C GLU A 130 -7.15 19.06 -3.17
N ASN A 131 -7.40 18.68 -1.91
CA ASN A 131 -6.75 19.25 -0.74
C ASN A 131 -5.95 18.21 0.06
N LEU A 132 -6.10 16.92 -0.25
CA LEU A 132 -5.39 15.83 0.42
C LEU A 132 -3.91 15.87 0.05
N VAL A 133 -3.09 16.25 1.02
CA VAL A 133 -1.63 16.19 0.93
C VAL A 133 -1.10 15.10 1.85
N VAL A 134 0.03 14.52 1.48
CA VAL A 134 0.60 13.39 2.19
C VAL A 134 2.03 13.65 2.65
N PRO A 135 2.38 13.31 3.91
CA PRO A 135 3.77 13.34 4.33
C PRO A 135 4.57 12.28 3.58
N LEU A 136 5.73 12.66 3.09
CA LEU A 136 6.68 11.80 2.41
C LEU A 136 7.81 11.40 3.38
N PRO A 137 8.49 10.26 3.14
CA PRO A 137 9.57 9.79 4.00
C PRO A 137 10.67 10.83 4.23
N GLU A 138 10.89 11.74 3.28
CA GLU A 138 11.95 12.75 3.35
C GLU A 138 11.62 13.96 4.24
N GLY A 139 10.51 13.91 4.98
CA GLY A 139 10.01 14.98 5.86
C GLY A 139 9.24 16.09 5.14
N GLN A 140 9.06 15.94 3.82
CA GLN A 140 8.30 16.89 3.00
C GLN A 140 6.83 16.50 2.93
N VAL A 141 6.00 17.43 2.47
CA VAL A 141 4.58 17.19 2.19
C VAL A 141 4.39 17.24 0.68
N SER A 142 3.62 16.30 0.15
CA SER A 142 3.31 16.24 -1.28
C SER A 142 2.48 17.43 -1.75
N ALA A 143 2.42 17.62 -3.07
CA ALA A 143 1.28 18.31 -3.68
C ALA A 143 -0.02 17.53 -3.42
N PRO A 144 -1.20 18.13 -3.60
CA PRO A 144 -2.46 17.41 -3.49
C PRO A 144 -2.52 16.17 -4.39
N ILE A 145 -3.13 15.09 -3.92
CA ILE A 145 -3.16 13.81 -4.64
C ILE A 145 -3.78 13.97 -6.05
N ALA A 146 -4.82 14.79 -6.21
CA ALA A 146 -5.38 15.08 -7.53
C ALA A 146 -4.34 15.72 -8.49
N HIS A 147 -3.48 16.59 -7.97
CA HIS A 147 -2.38 17.17 -8.75
C HIS A 147 -1.31 16.13 -9.07
N THR A 148 -0.95 15.29 -8.11
CA THR A 148 0.00 14.18 -8.32
C THR A 148 -0.48 13.19 -9.37
N MET A 149 -1.76 12.82 -9.37
CA MET A 149 -2.36 11.93 -10.37
C MET A 149 -2.28 12.51 -11.78
N ASN A 150 -2.52 13.81 -11.93
CA ASN A 150 -2.36 14.52 -13.19
C ASN A 150 -0.88 14.60 -13.62
N ALA A 151 0.03 14.87 -12.70
CA ALA A 151 1.46 14.90 -12.98
C ALA A 151 1.98 13.52 -13.43
N LEU A 152 1.52 12.44 -12.78
CA LEU A 152 1.84 11.06 -13.17
C LEU A 152 1.38 10.78 -14.60
N LYS A 153 0.14 11.14 -14.96
CA LYS A 153 -0.38 11.01 -16.32
C LYS A 153 0.51 11.70 -17.35
N VAL A 154 0.87 12.95 -17.08
CA VAL A 154 1.73 13.74 -17.99
C VAL A 154 3.12 13.12 -18.11
N SER A 155 3.70 12.60 -17.02
CA SER A 155 4.99 11.91 -17.09
C SER A 155 4.92 10.62 -17.92
N LEU A 156 3.81 9.87 -17.84
CA LEU A 156 3.60 8.69 -18.68
C LEU A 156 3.45 9.05 -20.16
N GLU A 157 2.72 10.13 -20.49
CA GLU A 157 2.61 10.62 -21.86
C GLU A 157 3.96 11.10 -22.45
N ASN A 158 4.86 11.59 -21.60
CA ASN A 158 6.21 11.97 -22.04
C ASN A 158 7.10 10.75 -22.23
N LEU A 159 7.04 9.78 -21.31
CA LEU A 159 7.75 8.51 -21.42
C LEU A 159 7.35 7.76 -22.70
N ASP A 160 6.05 7.71 -23.00
CA ASP A 160 5.51 7.08 -24.21
C ASP A 160 6.12 7.65 -25.49
N LYS A 161 6.20 9.00 -25.59
CA LYS A 161 6.86 9.66 -26.72
C LYS A 161 8.34 9.30 -26.83
N SER A 162 9.04 9.13 -25.70
CA SER A 162 10.44 8.74 -25.69
C SER A 162 10.63 7.27 -26.09
N VAL A 163 9.69 6.39 -25.72
CA VAL A 163 9.62 5.00 -26.19
C VAL A 163 9.41 4.94 -27.71
N GLU A 164 8.39 5.63 -28.24
CA GLU A 164 8.08 5.69 -29.68
C GLU A 164 9.26 6.23 -30.51
N GLN A 165 10.00 7.19 -29.95
CA GLN A 165 11.12 7.85 -30.62
C GLN A 165 12.46 7.13 -30.42
N GLY A 166 12.50 6.07 -29.61
CA GLY A 166 13.72 5.35 -29.25
C GLY A 166 14.77 6.24 -28.57
N LYS A 167 14.32 7.22 -27.78
CA LYS A 167 15.18 8.13 -27.02
C LYS A 167 15.64 7.47 -25.72
N ASP A 168 16.61 8.11 -25.06
CA ASP A 168 16.90 7.83 -23.66
C ASP A 168 15.63 8.07 -22.83
N GLN A 169 15.36 7.18 -21.88
CA GLN A 169 14.14 7.14 -21.07
C GLN A 169 14.42 7.32 -19.57
N LYS A 170 15.70 7.41 -19.18
CA LYS A 170 16.12 7.33 -17.78
C LYS A 170 15.54 8.48 -16.95
N GLU A 171 15.50 9.69 -17.49
CA GLU A 171 14.95 10.87 -16.82
C GLU A 171 13.42 10.77 -16.69
N GLU A 172 12.72 10.34 -17.74
CA GLU A 172 11.27 10.16 -17.71
C GLU A 172 10.86 9.03 -16.75
N LEU A 173 11.58 7.91 -16.72
CA LEU A 173 11.37 6.82 -15.78
C LEU A 173 11.53 7.30 -14.32
N GLY A 174 12.60 8.06 -14.04
CA GLY A 174 12.79 8.68 -12.71
C GLY A 174 11.65 9.63 -12.34
N THR A 175 11.14 10.39 -13.31
CA THR A 175 10.00 11.31 -13.10
C THR A 175 8.70 10.56 -12.81
N VAL A 176 8.44 9.44 -13.50
CA VAL A 176 7.28 8.58 -13.23
C VAL A 176 7.35 8.03 -11.81
N LEU A 177 8.49 7.48 -11.41
CA LEU A 177 8.71 6.98 -10.04
C LEU A 177 8.49 8.07 -9.00
N LEU A 178 9.00 9.28 -9.24
CA LEU A 178 8.81 10.43 -8.36
C LEU A 178 7.31 10.75 -8.15
N HIS A 179 6.51 10.75 -9.22
CA HIS A 179 5.07 11.02 -9.13
C HIS A 179 4.27 9.86 -8.54
N MET A 180 4.79 8.62 -8.57
CA MET A 180 4.15 7.48 -7.90
C MET A 180 4.32 7.53 -6.37
N ARG A 181 5.41 8.11 -5.85
CA ARG A 181 5.73 8.13 -4.41
C ARG A 181 4.57 8.64 -3.52
N PRO A 182 3.91 9.79 -3.81
CA PRO A 182 2.82 10.26 -2.94
C PRO A 182 1.60 9.33 -2.97
N ILE A 183 1.31 8.70 -4.11
CA ILE A 183 0.19 7.76 -4.25
C ILE A 183 0.48 6.50 -3.41
N LYS A 184 1.71 5.98 -3.47
CA LYS A 184 2.17 4.87 -2.63
C LYS A 184 2.11 5.22 -1.14
N SER A 185 2.57 6.41 -0.80
CA SER A 185 2.50 6.90 0.58
C SER A 185 1.04 7.01 1.07
N MET A 186 0.12 7.43 0.20
CA MET A 186 -1.32 7.44 0.48
C MET A 186 -1.88 6.03 0.69
N SER A 187 -1.66 5.10 -0.25
CA SER A 187 -2.19 3.73 -0.17
C SER A 187 -1.72 3.03 1.09
N MET A 188 -0.42 3.12 1.39
CA MET A 188 0.19 2.51 2.57
C MET A 188 -0.45 3.02 3.86
N ARG A 189 -0.60 4.35 4.02
CA ARG A 189 -1.23 4.92 5.22
C ARG A 189 -2.72 4.57 5.31
N LEU A 190 -3.44 4.52 4.20
CA LEU A 190 -4.85 4.14 4.20
C LEU A 190 -5.01 2.67 4.59
N ALA A 191 -4.30 1.77 3.93
CA ALA A 191 -4.29 0.33 4.25
C ALA A 191 -3.99 0.12 5.72
N LEU A 192 -2.99 0.85 6.24
CA LEU A 192 -2.60 0.78 7.62
C LEU A 192 -3.63 1.34 8.60
N GLN A 193 -4.18 2.52 8.32
CA GLN A 193 -5.19 3.14 9.16
C GLN A 193 -6.44 2.25 9.25
N LEU A 194 -6.81 1.62 8.13
CA LEU A 194 -7.96 0.73 8.06
C LEU A 194 -7.67 -0.62 8.73
N ALA A 195 -6.46 -1.17 8.58
CA ALA A 195 -6.02 -2.33 9.34
C ALA A 195 -6.06 -2.03 10.85
N ALA A 196 -5.62 -0.84 11.28
CA ALA A 196 -5.76 -0.42 12.66
C ALA A 196 -7.21 -0.26 13.12
N GLN A 197 -8.13 0.15 12.25
CA GLN A 197 -9.53 0.33 12.61
C GLN A 197 -10.29 -1.00 12.69
N SER A 198 -10.04 -1.90 11.73
CA SER A 198 -10.68 -3.21 11.61
C SER A 198 -10.14 -4.27 12.58
N ALA A 199 -8.86 -4.21 12.93
CA ALA A 199 -8.27 -5.16 13.86
C ALA A 199 -8.83 -5.00 15.28
N GLY A 200 -9.14 -6.13 15.91
CA GLY A 200 -9.46 -6.18 17.32
C GLY A 200 -8.29 -5.67 18.17
N MET A 201 -8.57 -5.10 19.35
CA MET A 201 -7.51 -4.70 20.30
C MET A 201 -6.57 -5.87 20.65
N GLU A 202 -7.06 -7.11 20.60
CA GLU A 202 -6.27 -8.33 20.82
C GLU A 202 -5.38 -8.67 19.62
N GLU A 203 -5.89 -8.57 18.38
CA GLU A 203 -5.10 -8.80 17.16
C GLU A 203 -3.97 -7.77 17.01
N LEU A 204 -4.23 -6.52 17.39
CA LEU A 204 -3.23 -5.46 17.41
C LEU A 204 -2.15 -5.70 18.49
N ALA A 205 -2.55 -6.18 19.66
CA ALA A 205 -1.61 -6.55 20.72
C ALA A 205 -0.76 -7.76 20.33
N GLU A 206 -1.36 -8.76 19.66
CA GLU A 206 -0.65 -9.92 19.11
C GLU A 206 0.32 -9.52 18.00
N ALA A 207 -0.09 -8.63 17.10
CA ALA A 207 0.79 -8.09 16.07
C ALA A 207 2.01 -7.41 16.69
N LEU A 208 1.82 -6.54 17.69
CA LEU A 208 2.91 -5.90 18.43
C LEU A 208 3.84 -6.92 19.11
N GLU A 209 3.29 -7.95 19.72
CA GLU A 209 4.07 -8.99 20.39
C GLU A 209 4.90 -9.79 19.38
N GLN A 210 4.33 -10.10 18.21
CA GLN A 210 5.08 -10.72 17.12
C GLN A 210 6.19 -9.79 16.59
N PHE A 211 5.93 -8.49 16.45
CA PHE A 211 6.96 -7.51 16.06
C PHE A 211 8.08 -7.42 17.09
N GLU A 212 7.74 -7.27 18.38
CA GLU A 212 8.69 -7.23 19.49
C GLU A 212 9.58 -8.47 19.50
N SER A 213 9.00 -9.65 19.26
CA SER A 213 9.73 -10.92 19.23
C SER A 213 10.72 -11.05 18.07
N LYS A 214 10.44 -10.39 16.93
CA LYS A 214 11.28 -10.44 15.71
C LYS A 214 12.30 -9.31 15.63
N LEU A 215 12.19 -8.28 16.47
CA LEU A 215 13.10 -7.14 16.48
C LEU A 215 14.59 -7.53 16.68
N PRO A 216 14.95 -8.52 17.54
CA PRO A 216 16.33 -8.98 17.66
C PRO A 216 16.87 -9.60 16.37
N GLU A 217 16.09 -10.48 15.72
CA GLU A 217 16.46 -11.11 14.45
C GLU A 217 16.64 -10.05 13.36
N PHE A 218 15.75 -9.06 13.32
CA PHE A 218 15.83 -7.94 12.39
C PHE A 218 17.11 -7.10 12.57
N LYS A 219 17.55 -6.87 13.82
CA LYS A 219 18.83 -6.20 14.10
C LYS A 219 20.03 -7.03 13.62
N GLU A 220 19.98 -8.35 13.81
CA GLU A 220 21.03 -9.24 13.30
C GLU A 220 21.10 -9.22 11.75
N GLU A 221 19.96 -9.12 11.07
CA GLU A 221 19.91 -8.95 9.62
C GLU A 221 20.57 -7.64 9.15
N ILE A 222 20.32 -6.52 9.84
CA ILE A 222 20.96 -5.23 9.55
C ILE A 222 22.49 -5.32 9.72
N ILE A 223 22.96 -6.01 10.76
CA ILE A 223 24.39 -6.24 10.99
C ILE A 223 24.98 -7.08 9.83
N SER A 224 24.31 -8.17 9.45
CA SER A 224 24.75 -9.02 8.34
C SER A 224 24.75 -8.29 6.99
N LEU A 225 23.82 -7.36 6.79
CA LEU A 225 23.73 -6.54 5.59
C LEU A 225 24.96 -5.63 5.45
N ASN A 226 25.37 -4.98 6.54
CA ASN A 226 26.59 -4.18 6.57
C ASN A 226 27.84 -5.02 6.28
N GLU A 227 27.95 -6.23 6.84
CA GLU A 227 29.05 -7.15 6.52
C GLU A 227 29.11 -7.52 5.02
N ASP A 228 27.94 -7.69 4.38
CA ASP A 228 27.85 -7.96 2.94
C ASP A 228 28.25 -6.75 2.09
N PHE A 229 27.92 -5.51 2.52
CA PHE A 229 28.41 -4.28 1.90
C PHE A 229 29.94 -4.14 2.03
N GLN A 230 30.49 -4.33 3.22
CA GLN A 230 31.93 -4.21 3.48
C GLN A 230 32.77 -5.31 2.79
N SER A 231 32.18 -6.48 2.56
CA SER A 231 32.84 -7.61 1.88
C SER A 231 32.71 -7.59 0.35
N GLY A 232 32.10 -6.54 -0.23
CA GLY A 232 31.99 -6.35 -1.68
C GLY A 232 30.96 -7.25 -2.36
N LYS A 233 29.98 -7.77 -1.61
CA LYS A 233 28.87 -8.58 -2.16
C LYS A 233 27.66 -7.69 -2.47
N GLU A 234 27.89 -6.63 -3.23
CA GLU A 234 26.93 -5.54 -3.47
C GLU A 234 25.55 -6.02 -3.95
N ALA A 235 25.50 -6.96 -4.90
CA ALA A 235 24.22 -7.47 -5.42
C ALA A 235 23.38 -8.18 -4.35
N ARG A 236 24.03 -8.92 -3.44
CA ARG A 236 23.35 -9.60 -2.32
C ARG A 236 22.98 -8.61 -1.21
N ALA A 237 23.84 -7.61 -0.98
CA ALA A 237 23.57 -6.55 -0.02
C ALA A 237 22.35 -5.72 -0.45
N LEU A 238 22.23 -5.35 -1.72
CA LEU A 238 21.06 -4.62 -2.23
C LEU A 238 19.75 -5.43 -2.09
N GLU A 239 19.76 -6.73 -2.42
CA GLU A 239 18.59 -7.59 -2.26
C GLU A 239 18.18 -7.76 -0.79
N ASN A 240 19.17 -7.88 0.11
CA ASN A 240 18.92 -7.93 1.55
C ASN A 240 18.45 -6.58 2.11
N LEU A 241 18.92 -5.47 1.55
CA LEU A 241 18.53 -4.12 1.94
C LEU A 241 17.05 -3.88 1.64
N ASP A 242 16.57 -4.24 0.45
CA ASP A 242 15.14 -4.13 0.11
C ASP A 242 14.27 -4.88 1.12
N SER A 243 14.67 -6.11 1.49
CA SER A 243 13.98 -6.89 2.52
C SER A 243 14.01 -6.21 3.90
N VAL A 244 15.12 -5.58 4.26
CA VAL A 244 15.25 -4.85 5.53
C VAL A 244 14.34 -3.62 5.54
N VAL A 245 14.31 -2.87 4.45
CA VAL A 245 13.47 -1.67 4.29
C VAL A 245 11.99 -2.05 4.33
N GLU A 246 11.56 -3.12 3.65
CA GLU A 246 10.18 -3.62 3.69
C GLU A 246 9.75 -4.00 5.12
N LYS A 247 10.58 -4.76 5.85
CA LYS A 247 10.31 -5.14 7.25
C LYS A 247 10.20 -3.90 8.15
N LEU A 248 11.08 -2.93 7.95
CA LEU A 248 11.05 -1.67 8.69
C LEU A 248 9.80 -0.85 8.38
N GLN A 249 9.40 -0.78 7.11
CA GLN A 249 8.16 -0.13 6.69
C GLN A 249 6.94 -0.82 7.30
N GLY A 250 6.90 -2.17 7.31
CA GLY A 250 5.85 -2.93 7.99
C GLY A 250 5.79 -2.65 9.49
N PHE A 251 6.95 -2.62 10.16
CA PHE A 251 7.06 -2.31 11.58
C PHE A 251 6.56 -0.90 11.90
N MET A 252 7.07 0.10 11.18
CA MET A 252 6.67 1.50 11.35
C MET A 252 5.19 1.69 11.06
N SER A 253 4.68 1.01 10.04
CA SER A 253 3.26 1.01 9.74
C SER A 253 2.48 0.56 10.97
N CYS A 254 2.72 -0.63 11.50
CA CYS A 254 1.94 -1.12 12.64
C CYS A 254 1.96 -0.16 13.83
N LEU A 255 3.10 0.46 14.14
CA LEU A 255 3.20 1.46 15.20
C LEU A 255 2.40 2.75 14.91
N PHE A 256 2.44 3.27 13.68
CA PHE A 256 1.63 4.42 13.28
C PHE A 256 0.12 4.13 13.36
N ALA A 257 -0.28 2.93 12.93
CA ALA A 257 -1.66 2.46 13.00
C ALA A 257 -2.19 2.52 14.46
N LEU A 258 -1.38 2.04 15.38
CA LEU A 258 -1.68 1.99 16.81
C LEU A 258 -1.71 3.36 17.46
N GLU A 259 -0.74 4.21 17.17
CA GLU A 259 -0.74 5.60 17.64
C GLU A 259 -2.01 6.31 17.16
N ALA A 260 -2.36 6.17 15.88
CA ALA A 260 -3.52 6.81 15.31
C ALA A 260 -4.81 6.35 16.01
N ARG A 261 -4.90 5.06 16.36
CA ARG A 261 -6.03 4.51 17.13
C ARG A 261 -6.08 5.05 18.56
N CYS A 262 -4.95 5.10 19.25
CA CYS A 262 -4.88 5.67 20.61
C CYS A 262 -5.35 7.13 20.59
N LYS A 263 -4.88 7.91 19.62
CA LYS A 263 -5.28 9.31 19.41
C LYS A 263 -6.77 9.46 19.10
N ASN A 264 -7.33 8.60 18.24
CA ASN A 264 -8.76 8.59 17.94
C ASN A 264 -9.63 8.20 19.15
N ALA A 265 -9.09 7.41 20.08
CA ALA A 265 -9.71 7.11 21.37
C ALA A 265 -9.56 8.25 22.40
N GLY A 266 -8.96 9.38 22.02
CA GLY A 266 -8.76 10.55 22.88
C GLY A 266 -7.56 10.43 23.82
N MET A 267 -6.65 9.48 23.58
CA MET A 267 -5.45 9.32 24.38
C MET A 267 -4.36 10.31 23.97
N GLU A 268 -3.53 10.68 24.94
CA GLU A 268 -2.31 11.42 24.67
C GLU A 268 -1.31 10.56 23.89
N GLU A 269 -0.46 11.23 23.12
CA GLU A 269 0.57 10.60 22.34
C GLU A 269 1.51 9.77 23.23
N ALA A 270 1.91 8.59 22.75
CA ALA A 270 2.85 7.75 23.49
C ALA A 270 4.19 8.47 23.66
N THR A 271 4.73 8.42 24.87
CA THR A 271 6.05 8.98 25.19
C THR A 271 6.93 7.92 25.84
N VAL A 272 8.20 7.89 25.45
CA VAL A 272 9.25 7.07 26.05
C VAL A 272 10.37 8.00 26.47
N GLU A 273 10.71 7.99 27.75
CA GLU A 273 11.75 8.88 28.31
C GLU A 273 11.55 10.38 27.99
N GLY A 274 10.29 10.81 27.84
CA GLY A 274 9.93 12.19 27.50
C GLY A 274 10.03 12.53 26.02
N LYS A 275 10.41 11.59 25.15
CA LYS A 275 10.35 11.73 23.69
C LYS A 275 8.99 11.22 23.16
N PRO A 276 8.25 12.03 22.39
CA PRO A 276 7.01 11.59 21.76
C PRO A 276 7.28 10.64 20.59
N PHE A 277 6.31 9.75 20.31
CA PHE A 277 6.40 8.78 19.23
C PHE A 277 6.62 9.46 17.86
N SER A 278 5.90 10.54 17.57
CA SER A 278 6.05 11.30 16.32
C SER A 278 7.48 11.80 16.10
N GLN A 279 8.17 12.20 17.17
CA GLN A 279 9.57 12.61 17.08
C GLN A 279 10.49 11.42 16.83
N ALA A 280 10.33 10.31 17.56
CA ALA A 280 11.13 9.11 17.34
C ALA A 280 10.94 8.55 15.91
N ALA A 281 9.72 8.63 15.38
CA ALA A 281 9.40 8.20 14.03
C ALA A 281 9.98 9.15 12.96
N ALA A 282 9.95 10.46 13.21
CA ALA A 282 10.57 11.46 12.33
C ALA A 282 12.10 11.28 12.25
N ASP A 283 12.74 11.07 13.40
CA ASP A 283 14.17 10.79 13.52
C ASP A 283 14.58 9.55 12.69
N LEU A 284 13.78 8.48 12.70
CA LEU A 284 14.04 7.29 11.91
C LEU A 284 13.84 7.55 10.41
N MET A 285 12.80 8.29 10.03
CA MET A 285 12.55 8.65 8.64
C MET A 285 13.69 9.50 8.04
N GLU A 286 14.22 10.44 8.81
CA GLU A 286 15.40 11.23 8.43
C GLU A 286 16.61 10.32 8.19
N LEU A 287 16.85 9.35 9.08
CA LEU A 287 17.95 8.42 8.91
C LEU A 287 17.80 7.51 7.66
N LEU A 288 16.58 7.06 7.38
CA LEU A 288 16.31 6.25 6.17
C LEU A 288 16.48 7.05 4.88
N LYS A 289 16.17 8.34 4.93
CA LYS A 289 16.46 9.26 3.83
C LYS A 289 17.97 9.40 3.63
N ASP A 290 18.73 9.57 4.70
CA ASP A 290 20.20 9.67 4.63
C ASP A 290 20.82 8.37 4.08
N LEU A 291 20.30 7.21 4.49
CA LEU A 291 20.68 5.91 3.93
C LEU A 291 20.39 5.85 2.42
N SER A 292 19.20 6.26 2.01
CA SER A 292 18.82 6.31 0.60
C SER A 292 19.76 7.21 -0.21
N SER A 293 20.10 8.40 0.30
CA SER A 293 21.02 9.33 -0.37
C SER A 293 22.43 8.75 -0.47
N ALA A 294 22.94 8.11 0.58
CA ALA A 294 24.25 7.46 0.55
C ALA A 294 24.30 6.35 -0.52
N LEU A 295 23.22 5.57 -0.66
CA LEU A 295 23.13 4.53 -1.69
C LEU A 295 23.03 5.09 -3.10
N GLU A 296 22.25 6.15 -3.32
CA GLU A 296 22.14 6.84 -4.61
C GLU A 296 23.50 7.39 -5.08
N GLU A 297 24.31 7.91 -4.14
CA GLU A 297 25.65 8.43 -4.40
C GLU A 297 26.72 7.33 -4.50
N ASN A 298 26.37 6.05 -4.30
CA ASN A 298 27.27 4.91 -4.16
C ASN A 298 28.31 5.08 -3.03
N ASP A 299 27.96 5.83 -1.98
CA ASP A 299 28.77 5.94 -0.76
C ASP A 299 28.46 4.77 0.19
N ILE A 300 29.05 3.63 -0.12
CA ILE A 300 28.88 2.37 0.65
C ILE A 300 29.42 2.49 2.08
N THR A 301 30.38 3.39 2.32
CA THR A 301 30.92 3.59 3.69
C THR A 301 29.89 4.32 4.55
N ALA A 302 29.32 5.41 4.03
CA ALA A 302 28.26 6.13 4.72
C ALA A 302 27.00 5.26 4.92
N ALA A 303 26.60 4.48 3.90
CA ALA A 303 25.48 3.55 4.02
C ALA A 303 25.75 2.47 5.09
N GLY A 304 26.98 1.94 5.15
CA GLY A 304 27.41 0.98 6.17
C GLY A 304 27.36 1.56 7.59
N ASP A 305 27.87 2.78 7.78
CA ASP A 305 27.85 3.47 9.09
C ASP A 305 26.42 3.72 9.59
N ILE A 306 25.53 4.16 8.68
CA ILE A 306 24.11 4.37 8.98
C ILE A 306 23.44 3.06 9.40
N LEU A 307 23.69 1.96 8.68
CA LEU A 307 23.12 0.65 9.01
C LEU A 307 23.65 0.12 10.34
N GLU A 308 24.97 0.18 10.58
CA GLU A 308 25.61 -0.44 11.73
C GLU A 308 25.28 0.29 13.03
N TYR A 309 25.48 1.61 13.05
CA TYR A 309 25.48 2.39 14.29
C TYR A 309 24.17 3.16 14.46
N GLU A 310 23.78 3.92 13.45
CA GLU A 310 22.70 4.88 13.59
C GLU A 310 21.32 4.19 13.58
N LEU A 311 21.11 3.24 12.67
CA LEU A 311 19.83 2.56 12.51
C LEU A 311 19.55 1.65 13.70
N THR A 312 20.56 0.90 14.16
CA THR A 312 20.47 0.05 15.35
C THR A 312 20.12 0.88 16.59
N GLU A 313 20.76 2.05 16.77
CA GLU A 313 20.48 2.97 17.87
C GLU A 313 19.06 3.55 17.79
N LYS A 314 18.61 3.99 16.61
CA LYS A 314 17.23 4.48 16.43
C LYS A 314 16.20 3.38 16.69
N LEU A 315 16.49 2.14 16.29
CA LEU A 315 15.63 0.99 16.60
C LEU A 315 15.58 0.69 18.10
N ASP A 316 16.67 0.87 18.84
CA ASP A 316 16.66 0.78 20.30
C ASP A 316 15.73 1.81 20.93
N HIS A 317 15.71 3.03 20.40
CA HIS A 317 14.80 4.08 20.85
C HIS A 317 13.33 3.84 20.51
N ILE A 318 13.05 3.15 19.40
CA ILE A 318 11.67 2.82 18.99
C ILE A 318 11.15 1.56 19.69
N SER A 319 12.04 0.62 20.02
CA SER A 319 11.71 -0.66 20.65
C SER A 319 10.78 -0.61 21.89
N PRO A 320 10.77 0.44 22.74
CA PRO A 320 9.90 0.48 23.91
C PRO A 320 8.46 0.95 23.60
N PHE A 321 8.24 1.62 22.46
CA PHE A 321 6.91 2.13 22.09
C PHE A 321 5.85 1.03 21.91
N PRO A 322 6.13 -0.15 21.30
CA PRO A 322 5.22 -1.30 21.32
C PRO A 322 4.63 -1.60 22.71
N VAL A 323 5.47 -1.61 23.75
CA VAL A 323 5.06 -1.92 25.12
C VAL A 323 4.17 -0.82 25.70
N VAL A 324 4.53 0.45 25.48
CA VAL A 324 3.76 1.61 25.93
C VAL A 324 2.40 1.65 25.25
N LEU A 325 2.37 1.46 23.92
CA LEU A 325 1.14 1.41 23.12
C LEU A 325 0.25 0.22 23.52
N ARG A 326 0.83 -0.95 23.83
CA ARG A 326 0.07 -2.11 24.35
C ARG A 326 -0.53 -1.84 25.73
N ASN A 327 0.18 -1.13 26.60
CA ASN A 327 -0.35 -0.78 27.93
C ASN A 327 -1.58 0.14 27.83
N PHE A 328 -1.62 1.03 26.84
CA PHE A 328 -2.82 1.81 26.53
C PHE A 328 -3.99 0.94 26.07
N VAL A 329 -3.71 -0.08 25.25
CA VAL A 329 -4.71 -1.06 24.79
C VAL A 329 -5.29 -1.87 25.96
N VAL A 330 -4.47 -2.32 26.90
CA VAL A 330 -4.92 -3.09 28.09
C VAL A 330 -5.67 -2.22 29.09
N ALA A 331 -5.26 -0.96 29.29
CA ALA A 331 -5.91 -0.02 30.21
C ALA A 331 -7.29 0.49 29.72
N SER A 332 -7.64 0.21 28.47
CA SER A 332 -8.93 0.59 27.85
C SER A 332 -10.05 -0.44 28.04
N LYS A 333 -9.78 -1.58 28.69
CA LYS A 333 -10.77 -2.61 29.09
C LYS A 333 -11.41 -2.24 30.44
#